data_AF-A0A4D8QGI5-F1
#
_entry.id   AF-A0A4D8QGI5-F1
#
_cell.length_a   1.000
_cell.length_b   1.000
_cell.length_c   1.000
_cell.angle_alpha   90.00
_cell.angle_beta   90.00
_cell.angle_gamma   90.00
#
_symmetry.space_group_name_H-M   'P 1'
#
loop_
_entity.id
_entity.type
_entity.pdbx_description
1 polymer ?
#
loop_
_entity_poly.entity_id
_entity_poly.type
_entity_poly.pdbx_seq_one_letter_code
_entity_poly.pdbx_strand_id
1 'polypeptide(L)'
;MRKLILITRLAASMVLVLLGACQTTKSHIDASEAMEKFPADCRMRAQINGPVDIINDPGRVSSSGINAYAVKQVSADEQRAIACFCGNNFDLGKATESIALEIMKQSNRGDEWVMTSHNFYADNNRKILEYGGRSDSAFGKFNVLGKMYMENKCLQLFQAMARPGDNSVLVPFINSIYDPRVGELQSPKPNPQTKPTTSAPTNTATRLSTLKDMFERKVITKEEYEDRRRKILDHL
;
A
#
# COMPACT_ATOMS: atom_id res chain seq x y z
N MET A 1 6.40 7.15 -28.40
CA MET A 1 7.66 6.47 -28.01
C MET A 1 8.36 7.07 -26.78
N ARG A 2 8.54 8.41 -26.65
CA ARG A 2 9.23 9.01 -25.47
C ARG A 2 8.58 8.70 -24.10
N LYS A 3 7.25 8.65 -24.01
CA LYS A 3 6.53 8.30 -22.76
C LYS A 3 6.82 6.87 -22.27
N LEU A 4 6.96 5.91 -23.19
CA LEU A 4 7.18 4.50 -22.86
C LEU A 4 8.59 4.28 -22.27
N ILE A 5 9.61 4.93 -22.84
CA ILE A 5 11.01 4.85 -22.37
C ILE A 5 11.15 5.37 -20.92
N LEU A 6 10.39 6.40 -20.55
CA LEU A 6 10.44 6.99 -19.21
C LEU A 6 9.79 6.06 -18.16
N ILE A 7 8.69 5.40 -18.52
CA ILE A 7 7.99 4.42 -17.66
C ILE A 7 8.88 3.19 -17.43
N THR A 8 9.60 2.72 -18.46
CA THR A 8 10.54 1.60 -18.31
C THR A 8 11.69 1.91 -17.35
N ARG A 9 12.18 3.16 -17.33
CA ARG A 9 13.24 3.59 -16.40
C ARG A 9 12.74 3.70 -14.96
N LEU A 10 11.53 4.21 -14.75
CA LEU A 10 10.93 4.31 -13.41
C LEU A 10 10.77 2.93 -12.76
N ALA A 11 10.43 1.93 -13.57
CA ALA A 11 10.10 0.62 -13.06
C ALA A 11 11.29 -0.33 -12.88
N ALA A 12 12.36 -0.19 -13.68
CA ALA A 12 13.60 -0.94 -13.48
C ALA A 12 14.21 -0.67 -12.09
N SER A 13 13.98 0.50 -11.52
CA SER A 13 14.41 0.90 -10.18
C SER A 13 13.61 0.25 -9.05
N MET A 14 12.37 -0.12 -9.33
CA MET A 14 11.41 -0.62 -8.35
C MET A 14 11.60 -2.12 -8.10
N VAL A 15 11.93 -2.88 -9.15
CA VAL A 15 12.22 -4.33 -9.11
C VAL A 15 13.48 -4.65 -8.31
N LEU A 16 14.51 -3.79 -8.35
CA LEU A 16 15.76 -4.02 -7.62
C LEU A 16 15.64 -3.88 -6.10
N VAL A 17 14.60 -3.21 -5.59
CA VAL A 17 14.47 -2.92 -4.15
C VAL A 17 13.85 -4.09 -3.38
N LEU A 18 12.95 -4.86 -4.01
CA LEU A 18 12.36 -6.06 -3.39
C LEU A 18 13.32 -7.26 -3.39
N LEU A 19 14.22 -7.33 -4.37
CA LEU A 19 15.24 -8.40 -4.49
C LEU A 19 16.60 -8.03 -3.88
N GLY A 20 16.88 -6.74 -3.69
CA GLY A 20 18.19 -6.21 -3.29
C GLY A 20 18.43 -6.06 -1.78
N ALA A 21 17.49 -6.49 -0.93
CA ALA A 21 17.57 -6.36 0.54
C ALA A 21 18.73 -7.14 1.22
N CYS A 22 19.62 -7.76 0.42
CA CYS A 22 20.75 -8.53 0.91
C CYS A 22 22.08 -7.76 1.06
N GLN A 23 22.29 -6.57 0.47
CA GLN A 23 23.68 -6.02 0.41
C GLN A 23 23.92 -4.50 0.56
N THR A 24 22.91 -3.66 0.83
CA THR A 24 23.16 -2.22 1.13
C THR A 24 23.04 -1.93 2.62
N THR A 25 23.79 -0.94 3.11
CA THR A 25 23.89 -0.53 4.52
C THR A 25 22.51 -0.40 5.17
N LYS A 26 22.14 -1.40 5.98
CA LYS A 26 20.89 -1.41 6.75
C LYS A 26 21.02 -0.47 7.93
N SER A 27 20.54 0.76 7.78
CA SER A 27 20.18 1.57 8.94
C SER A 27 18.76 1.17 9.35
N HIS A 28 18.63 0.48 10.48
CA HIS A 28 17.35 0.24 11.12
C HIS A 28 16.92 1.54 11.78
N ILE A 29 15.91 2.19 11.22
CA ILE A 29 15.35 3.41 11.79
C ILE A 29 13.87 3.21 12.09
N ASP A 30 13.31 4.07 12.93
CA ASP A 30 11.87 4.05 13.20
C ASP A 30 11.08 4.36 11.91
N ALA A 31 9.93 3.73 11.74
CA ALA A 31 9.07 3.97 10.59
C ALA A 31 8.64 5.44 10.47
N SER A 32 8.42 6.15 11.57
CA SER A 32 8.07 7.57 11.54
C SER A 32 9.25 8.40 11.03
N GLU A 33 10.46 8.14 11.53
CA GLU A 33 11.69 8.79 11.07
C GLU A 33 11.94 8.50 9.57
N ALA A 34 11.59 7.28 9.14
CA ALA A 34 11.69 6.92 7.73
C ALA A 34 10.74 7.73 6.84
N MET A 35 9.50 7.89 7.29
CA MET A 35 8.49 8.66 6.56
C MET A 35 8.79 10.17 6.52
N GLU A 36 9.57 10.70 7.47
CA GLU A 36 10.05 12.10 7.43
C GLU A 36 11.07 12.35 6.32
N LYS A 37 11.79 11.31 5.89
CA LYS A 37 12.77 11.40 4.78
C LYS A 37 12.12 11.37 3.40
N PHE A 38 10.82 11.10 3.30
CA PHE A 38 10.09 11.09 2.03
C PHE A 38 9.86 12.52 1.52
N PRO A 39 9.91 12.75 0.20
CA PRO A 39 9.54 14.03 -0.40
C PRO A 39 8.18 14.54 0.11
N ALA A 40 8.06 15.85 0.31
CA ALA A 40 6.82 16.48 0.78
C ALA A 40 5.60 16.22 -0.14
N ASP A 41 5.84 15.91 -1.41
CA ASP A 41 4.81 15.54 -2.38
C ASP A 41 4.33 14.08 -2.21
N CYS A 42 5.12 13.20 -1.61
CA CYS A 42 4.73 11.85 -1.20
C CYS A 42 4.21 11.87 0.24
N ARG A 43 3.02 12.44 0.40
CA ARG A 43 2.47 12.78 1.70
C ARG A 43 1.72 11.64 2.40
N MET A 44 1.37 10.56 1.70
CA MET A 44 0.66 9.46 2.35
C MET A 44 1.55 8.78 3.38
N ARG A 45 0.93 8.26 4.43
CA ARG A 45 1.58 7.56 5.52
C ARG A 45 0.85 6.25 5.76
N ALA A 46 1.54 5.25 6.31
CA ALA A 46 0.93 3.98 6.71
C ALA A 46 1.50 3.53 8.04
N GLN A 47 0.74 2.73 8.79
CA GLN A 47 1.22 2.18 10.05
C GLN A 47 2.16 1.02 9.79
N ILE A 48 3.44 1.25 10.11
CA ILE A 48 4.45 0.21 10.15
C ILE A 48 4.99 0.15 11.58
N ASN A 49 4.63 -0.89 12.31
CA ASN A 49 5.07 -1.05 13.71
C ASN A 49 6.52 -1.51 13.75
N GLY A 50 7.38 -0.77 14.45
CA GLY A 50 8.78 -1.11 14.69
C GLY A 50 9.72 -0.73 13.54
N PRO A 51 11.01 -1.09 13.63
CA PRO A 51 12.04 -0.59 12.73
C PRO A 51 11.82 -1.03 11.28
N VAL A 52 12.26 -0.19 10.36
CA VAL A 52 12.25 -0.42 8.91
C VAL A 52 13.67 -0.32 8.35
N ASP A 53 13.91 -1.05 7.27
CA ASP A 53 15.11 -0.88 6.47
C ASP A 53 14.84 0.24 5.45
N ILE A 54 15.60 1.33 5.57
CA ILE A 54 15.62 2.34 4.51
C ILE A 54 16.63 1.94 3.46
N ILE A 55 16.16 1.97 2.21
CA ILE A 55 17.03 1.93 1.04
C ILE A 55 16.98 3.34 0.43
N ASN A 56 17.89 4.20 0.88
CA ASN A 56 18.15 5.46 0.20
C ASN A 56 19.09 5.17 -0.95
N ASP A 57 18.56 5.08 -2.17
CA ASP A 57 19.38 5.01 -3.38
C ASP A 57 19.29 6.34 -4.13
N PRO A 58 20.09 7.37 -3.74
CA PRO A 58 20.20 8.59 -4.51
C PRO A 58 20.98 8.39 -5.83
N GLY A 59 21.54 7.20 -6.11
CA GLY A 59 22.62 7.02 -7.07
C GLY A 59 22.33 6.18 -8.32
N ARG A 60 21.40 5.21 -8.31
CA ARG A 60 21.27 4.25 -9.43
C ARG A 60 20.21 4.56 -10.49
N VAL A 61 19.48 5.67 -10.38
CA VAL A 61 18.44 6.01 -11.35
C VAL A 61 18.66 7.42 -11.89
N SER A 62 19.53 7.54 -12.87
CA SER A 62 19.91 8.78 -13.55
C SER A 62 18.79 9.46 -14.35
N SER A 63 17.51 9.18 -14.06
CA SER A 63 16.36 9.89 -14.61
C SER A 63 15.64 10.68 -13.52
N SER A 64 16.30 11.73 -13.04
CA SER A 64 15.65 12.98 -12.59
C SER A 64 14.57 12.87 -11.51
N GLY A 65 14.75 11.99 -10.51
CA GLY A 65 13.79 11.85 -9.42
C GLY A 65 14.36 11.38 -8.09
N ILE A 66 13.81 11.93 -7.00
CA ILE A 66 14.07 11.43 -5.64
C ILE A 66 13.28 10.13 -5.48
N ASN A 67 14.00 9.05 -5.20
CA ASN A 67 13.41 7.77 -4.85
C ASN A 67 13.68 7.49 -3.37
N ALA A 68 12.62 7.41 -2.57
CA ALA A 68 12.71 7.02 -1.17
C ALA A 68 11.97 5.70 -0.98
N TYR A 69 12.61 4.76 -0.29
CA TYR A 69 12.05 3.44 -0.02
C TYR A 69 12.19 3.11 1.46
N ALA A 70 11.09 2.64 2.04
CA ALA A 70 11.07 2.01 3.33
C ALA A 70 10.49 0.60 3.16
N VAL A 71 11.28 -0.41 3.49
CA VAL A 71 10.86 -1.81 3.44
C VAL A 71 10.94 -2.37 4.85
N LYS A 72 9.90 -3.11 5.24
CA LYS A 72 9.91 -3.88 6.47
C LYS A 72 9.59 -5.33 6.15
N GLN A 73 10.54 -6.20 6.44
CA GLN A 73 10.26 -7.61 6.61
C GLN A 73 9.69 -7.79 8.02
N VAL A 74 8.39 -8.14 8.11
CA VAL A 74 7.73 -8.36 9.41
C VAL A 74 8.02 -9.78 9.89
N SER A 75 8.04 -10.73 8.96
CA SER A 75 8.43 -12.13 9.19
C SER A 75 9.03 -12.73 7.90
N ALA A 76 9.41 -14.00 7.92
CA ALA A 76 9.78 -14.72 6.69
C ALA A 76 8.63 -14.73 5.65
N ASP A 77 7.40 -14.55 6.12
CA ASP A 77 6.18 -14.77 5.36
C ASP A 77 5.37 -13.50 5.14
N GLU A 78 5.80 -12.37 5.71
CA GLU A 78 5.14 -11.06 5.57
C GLU A 78 6.16 -9.95 5.29
N GLN A 79 5.90 -9.18 4.23
CA GLN A 79 6.67 -8.00 3.86
C GLN A 79 5.76 -6.81 3.59
N ARG A 80 6.21 -5.62 3.99
CA ARG A 80 5.56 -4.34 3.73
C ARG A 80 6.56 -3.40 3.09
N ALA A 81 6.13 -2.68 2.06
CA ALA A 81 6.94 -1.71 1.35
C ALA A 81 6.17 -0.41 1.15
N ILE A 82 6.87 0.69 1.33
CA ILE A 82 6.45 2.03 0.96
C ILE A 82 7.53 2.60 0.05
N ALA A 83 7.13 3.07 -1.12
CA ALA A 83 8.04 3.68 -2.08
C ALA A 83 7.47 5.00 -2.57
N CYS A 84 8.36 5.96 -2.84
CA CYS A 84 8.03 7.24 -3.43
C CYS A 84 8.95 7.51 -4.61
N PHE A 85 8.36 7.95 -5.72
CA PHE A 85 9.04 8.32 -6.96
C PHE A 85 8.52 9.65 -7.43
N CYS A 86 9.35 10.67 -7.44
CA CYS A 86 8.97 11.99 -7.96
C CYS A 86 9.86 12.34 -9.14
N GLY A 87 9.32 12.86 -10.25
CA GLY A 87 10.13 13.18 -11.42
C GLY A 87 9.61 14.36 -12.22
N ASN A 88 10.50 15.27 -12.62
CA ASN A 88 10.11 16.52 -13.29
C ASN A 88 9.53 16.35 -14.70
N ASN A 89 9.68 15.16 -15.28
CA ASN A 89 9.39 14.87 -16.68
C ASN A 89 7.99 14.26 -16.91
N PHE A 90 7.18 14.12 -15.86
CA PHE A 90 5.84 13.55 -15.96
C PHE A 90 4.86 14.22 -14.98
N ASP A 91 3.58 14.14 -15.30
CA ASP A 91 2.46 14.53 -14.45
C ASP A 91 1.53 13.32 -14.29
N LEU A 92 1.73 12.57 -13.21
CA LEU A 92 0.93 11.41 -12.83
C LEU A 92 -0.44 11.78 -12.26
N GLY A 93 -0.68 13.04 -11.88
CA GLY A 93 -2.05 13.52 -11.63
C GLY A 93 -2.97 13.36 -12.86
N LYS A 94 -2.37 13.32 -14.05
CA LYS A 94 -3.03 13.05 -15.33
C LYS A 94 -2.88 11.61 -15.83
N ALA A 95 -2.39 10.69 -15.00
CA ALA A 95 -2.26 9.30 -15.38
C ALA A 95 -3.63 8.71 -15.76
N THR A 96 -3.63 7.87 -16.80
CA THR A 96 -4.76 7.01 -17.13
C THR A 96 -4.59 5.67 -16.43
N GLU A 97 -5.67 4.89 -16.36
CA GLU A 97 -5.62 3.52 -15.85
C GLU A 97 -4.55 2.68 -16.55
N SER A 98 -4.48 2.73 -17.88
CA SER A 98 -3.46 2.02 -18.67
C SER A 98 -2.03 2.40 -18.27
N ILE A 99 -1.77 3.68 -17.97
CA ILE A 99 -0.44 4.12 -17.48
C ILE A 99 -0.18 3.54 -16.09
N ALA A 100 -1.15 3.58 -15.19
CA ALA A 100 -1.02 3.05 -13.84
C ALA A 100 -0.76 1.53 -13.83
N LEU A 101 -1.51 0.78 -14.65
CA LEU A 101 -1.34 -0.66 -14.81
C LEU A 101 0.02 -1.01 -15.43
N GLU A 102 0.50 -0.22 -16.40
CA GLU A 102 1.83 -0.46 -16.98
C GLU A 102 2.94 -0.20 -15.96
N ILE A 103 2.85 0.89 -15.18
CA ILE A 103 3.80 1.17 -14.09
C ILE A 103 3.81 0.01 -13.10
N MET A 104 2.63 -0.43 -12.65
CA MET A 104 2.52 -1.49 -11.68
C MET A 104 3.05 -2.82 -12.26
N LYS A 105 2.70 -3.18 -13.49
CA LYS A 105 3.17 -4.39 -14.16
C LYS A 105 4.69 -4.39 -14.22
N GLN A 106 5.27 -3.24 -14.55
CA GLN A 106 6.71 -3.08 -14.64
C GLN A 106 7.39 -3.13 -13.26
N SER A 107 6.75 -2.61 -12.21
CA SER A 107 7.28 -2.66 -10.84
C SER A 107 7.37 -4.08 -10.27
N ASN A 108 6.55 -5.00 -10.78
CA ASN A 108 6.50 -6.40 -10.38
C ASN A 108 7.12 -7.36 -11.42
N ARG A 109 7.92 -6.85 -12.38
CA ARG A 109 8.51 -7.64 -13.48
C ARG A 109 9.54 -8.71 -13.06
N GLY A 110 9.87 -8.81 -11.77
CA GLY A 110 10.86 -9.75 -11.25
C GLY A 110 10.36 -11.18 -11.05
N ASP A 111 9.05 -11.37 -10.89
CA ASP A 111 8.45 -12.65 -10.52
C ASP A 111 7.29 -13.01 -11.46
N GLU A 112 6.76 -14.25 -11.36
CA GLU A 112 5.52 -14.67 -12.01
C GLU A 112 4.32 -13.97 -11.35
N TRP A 113 4.35 -12.64 -11.35
CA TRP A 113 3.33 -11.82 -10.77
C TRP A 113 2.11 -11.77 -11.69
N VAL A 114 0.96 -12.12 -11.13
CA VAL A 114 -0.34 -12.15 -11.81
C VAL A 114 -1.29 -11.21 -11.07
N MET A 115 -1.73 -10.16 -11.75
CA MET A 115 -2.82 -9.33 -11.26
C MET A 115 -4.12 -10.13 -11.25
N THR A 116 -4.80 -10.16 -10.10
CA THR A 116 -6.12 -10.79 -9.99
C THR A 116 -7.23 -9.78 -9.82
N SER A 117 -6.91 -8.57 -9.38
CA SER A 117 -7.88 -7.48 -9.19
C SER A 117 -7.21 -6.12 -9.31
N HIS A 118 -7.94 -5.14 -9.82
CA HIS A 118 -7.59 -3.74 -9.71
C HIS A 118 -8.83 -2.85 -9.68
N ASN A 119 -8.66 -1.64 -9.14
CA ASN A 119 -9.64 -0.58 -9.20
C ASN A 119 -8.91 0.75 -9.39
N PHE A 120 -9.19 1.44 -10.49
CA PHE A 120 -8.61 2.74 -10.80
C PHE A 120 -9.66 3.84 -10.70
N TYR A 121 -9.40 4.84 -9.87
CA TYR A 121 -10.33 5.94 -9.65
C TYR A 121 -9.62 7.26 -9.37
N ALA A 122 -10.37 8.35 -9.46
CA ALA A 122 -9.91 9.67 -9.07
C ALA A 122 -10.44 10.02 -7.69
N ASP A 123 -9.60 10.65 -6.87
CA ASP A 123 -9.97 11.21 -5.58
C ASP A 123 -9.40 12.63 -5.49
N ASN A 124 -10.26 13.64 -5.61
CA ASN A 124 -9.84 15.03 -5.75
C ASN A 124 -8.80 15.20 -6.89
N ASN A 125 -7.61 15.70 -6.57
CA ASN A 125 -6.51 15.95 -7.53
C ASN A 125 -5.58 14.75 -7.75
N ARG A 126 -5.95 13.55 -7.27
CA ARG A 126 -5.12 12.36 -7.35
C ARG A 126 -5.77 11.24 -8.15
N LYS A 127 -4.93 10.39 -8.72
CA LYS A 127 -5.34 9.09 -9.27
C LYS A 127 -4.89 7.99 -8.31
N ILE A 128 -5.78 7.04 -8.07
CA ILE A 128 -5.54 5.92 -7.18
C ILE A 128 -5.69 4.63 -7.97
N LEU A 129 -4.71 3.74 -7.85
CA LEU A 129 -4.82 2.35 -8.29
C LEU A 129 -4.74 1.47 -7.05
N GLU A 130 -5.84 0.80 -6.73
CA GLU A 130 -5.84 -0.35 -5.82
C GLU A 130 -5.62 -1.61 -6.62
N TYR A 131 -4.78 -2.52 -6.14
CA TYR A 131 -4.50 -3.75 -6.86
C TYR A 131 -4.28 -4.92 -5.90
N GLY A 132 -4.55 -6.10 -6.44
CA GLY A 132 -4.31 -7.38 -5.79
C GLY A 132 -3.82 -8.39 -6.80
N GLY A 133 -2.96 -9.29 -6.36
CA GLY A 133 -2.38 -10.30 -7.22
C GLY A 133 -1.69 -11.41 -6.45
N ARG A 134 -1.01 -12.26 -7.20
CA ARG A 134 -0.19 -13.34 -6.69
C ARG A 134 1.20 -13.23 -7.29
N SER A 135 2.23 -13.53 -6.52
CA SER A 135 3.59 -13.73 -7.01
C SER A 135 3.97 -15.18 -6.76
N ASP A 136 4.48 -15.86 -7.80
CA ASP A 136 5.22 -17.11 -7.67
C ASP A 136 6.69 -16.78 -7.94
N SER A 137 7.48 -16.73 -6.87
CA SER A 137 8.88 -16.34 -6.91
C SER A 137 9.76 -17.48 -6.42
N ALA A 138 11.07 -17.36 -6.62
CA ALA A 138 12.04 -18.29 -6.01
C ALA A 138 11.96 -18.32 -4.47
N PHE A 139 11.39 -17.29 -3.84
CA PHE A 139 11.17 -17.19 -2.40
C PHE A 139 9.83 -17.78 -1.94
N GLY A 140 9.03 -18.28 -2.88
CA GLY A 140 7.74 -18.90 -2.64
C GLY A 140 6.57 -18.12 -3.23
N LYS A 141 5.37 -18.60 -2.90
CA LYS A 141 4.10 -18.02 -3.34
C LYS A 141 3.63 -16.97 -2.35
N PHE A 142 3.22 -15.82 -2.86
CA PHE A 142 2.71 -14.72 -2.06
C PHE A 142 1.42 -14.16 -2.66
N ASN A 143 0.47 -13.79 -1.81
CA ASN A 143 -0.58 -12.86 -2.16
C ASN A 143 -0.06 -11.44 -1.95
N VAL A 144 -0.36 -10.57 -2.90
CA VAL A 144 0.08 -9.17 -2.92
C VAL A 144 -1.16 -8.29 -2.88
N LEU A 145 -1.21 -7.32 -1.97
CA LEU A 145 -2.16 -6.20 -2.03
C LEU A 145 -1.37 -4.90 -2.03
N GLY A 146 -1.85 -3.93 -2.80
CA GLY A 146 -1.21 -2.62 -2.85
C GLY A 146 -2.13 -1.50 -3.25
N LYS A 147 -1.64 -0.28 -3.00
CA LYS A 147 -2.28 0.96 -3.40
C LYS A 147 -1.22 1.94 -3.91
N MET A 148 -1.46 2.48 -5.09
CA MET A 148 -0.65 3.53 -5.70
C MET A 148 -1.41 4.85 -5.67
N TYR A 149 -0.75 5.89 -5.20
CA TYR A 149 -1.23 7.25 -5.24
C TYR A 149 -0.40 8.04 -6.25
N MET A 150 -1.07 8.60 -7.24
CA MET A 150 -0.48 9.36 -8.32
C MET A 150 -1.00 10.78 -8.24
N GLU A 151 -0.12 11.71 -7.92
CA GLU A 151 -0.46 13.12 -7.74
C GLU A 151 0.67 13.99 -8.23
N ASN A 152 0.34 14.98 -9.06
CA ASN A 152 1.32 15.86 -9.70
C ASN A 152 2.45 15.05 -10.32
N LYS A 153 3.70 15.30 -9.90
CA LYS A 153 4.90 14.67 -10.43
C LYS A 153 5.34 13.45 -9.64
N CYS A 154 4.50 12.91 -8.76
CA CYS A 154 4.88 11.87 -7.81
C CYS A 154 3.96 10.65 -7.86
N LEU A 155 4.58 9.50 -7.66
CA LEU A 155 3.96 8.21 -7.38
C LEU A 155 4.36 7.80 -5.98
N GLN A 156 3.38 7.46 -5.15
CA GLN A 156 3.63 6.79 -3.88
C GLN A 156 2.97 5.42 -3.91
N LEU A 157 3.78 4.37 -3.72
CA LEU A 157 3.33 2.99 -3.65
C LEU A 157 3.31 2.50 -2.20
N PHE A 158 2.26 1.76 -1.85
CA PHE A 158 2.17 0.91 -0.68
C PHE A 158 1.90 -0.52 -1.12
N GLN A 159 2.66 -1.48 -0.61
CA GLN A 159 2.50 -2.89 -0.93
C GLN A 159 2.69 -3.74 0.31
N ALA A 160 1.81 -4.73 0.49
CA ALA A 160 2.00 -5.82 1.44
C ALA A 160 1.98 -7.16 0.70
N MET A 161 2.80 -8.08 1.18
CA MET A 161 2.93 -9.44 0.66
C MET A 161 2.84 -10.42 1.82
N ALA A 162 2.07 -11.49 1.65
CA ALA A 162 1.89 -12.54 2.66
C ALA A 162 1.75 -13.91 1.99
N ARG A 163 2.09 -15.01 2.67
CA ARG A 163 1.84 -16.35 2.13
C ARG A 163 0.34 -16.61 1.90
N PRO A 164 -0.01 -17.49 0.94
CA PRO A 164 -1.35 -18.03 0.82
C PRO A 164 -1.80 -18.69 2.12
N GLY A 165 -2.76 -18.06 2.82
CA GLY A 165 -3.24 -18.48 4.14
C GLY A 165 -3.24 -17.35 5.16
N ASP A 166 -2.30 -16.41 5.04
CA ASP A 166 -2.06 -15.34 6.02
C ASP A 166 -2.59 -13.98 5.55
N ASN A 167 -3.64 -13.97 4.72
CA ASN A 167 -4.17 -12.74 4.11
C ASN A 167 -4.74 -11.73 5.13
N SER A 168 -4.94 -12.16 6.38
CA SER A 168 -5.47 -11.33 7.46
C SER A 168 -4.58 -10.12 7.77
N VAL A 169 -3.29 -10.15 7.43
CA VAL A 169 -2.34 -9.06 7.68
C VAL A 169 -2.27 -8.02 6.55
N LEU A 170 -2.71 -8.39 5.34
CA LEU A 170 -2.59 -7.53 4.15
C LEU A 170 -3.57 -6.35 4.22
N VAL A 171 -4.84 -6.64 4.48
CA VAL A 171 -5.90 -5.62 4.50
C VAL A 171 -5.70 -4.57 5.59
N PRO A 172 -5.35 -4.91 6.85
CA PRO A 172 -5.06 -3.92 7.88
C PRO A 172 -3.96 -2.94 7.49
N PHE A 173 -2.88 -3.41 6.84
CA PHE A 173 -1.83 -2.51 6.38
C PHE A 173 -2.33 -1.54 5.31
N ILE A 174 -3.05 -2.02 4.29
CA ILE A 174 -3.60 -1.16 3.24
C ILE A 174 -4.62 -0.17 3.80
N ASN A 175 -5.44 -0.59 4.78
CA ASN A 175 -6.40 0.29 5.45
C ASN A 175 -5.73 1.28 6.40
N SER A 176 -4.49 1.04 6.82
CA SER A 176 -3.73 1.98 7.64
C SER A 176 -3.17 3.16 6.84
N ILE A 177 -3.36 3.21 5.53
CA ILE A 177 -2.83 4.27 4.69
C ILE A 177 -3.70 5.52 4.80
N TYR A 178 -3.11 6.66 5.19
CA TYR A 178 -3.82 7.93 5.38
C TYR A 178 -3.03 9.14 4.88
N ASP A 179 -3.73 10.25 4.67
CA ASP A 179 -3.14 11.55 4.34
C ASP A 179 -3.10 12.42 5.62
N PRO A 180 -1.92 12.81 6.13
CA PRO A 180 -1.84 13.60 7.35
C PRO A 180 -2.39 15.03 7.22
N ARG A 181 -2.61 15.54 5.99
CA ARG A 181 -3.13 16.90 5.75
C ARG A 181 -4.65 16.99 5.75
N VAL A 182 -5.31 15.87 5.48
CA VAL A 182 -6.77 15.75 5.58
C VAL A 182 -7.05 15.40 7.04
N GLY A 183 -7.21 16.44 7.87
CA GLY A 183 -7.29 16.30 9.33
C GLY A 183 -8.16 15.13 9.81
N GLU A 184 -7.60 14.36 10.74
CA GLU A 184 -8.23 13.28 11.54
C GLU A 184 -9.40 12.51 10.89
N LEU A 185 -9.08 11.50 10.09
CA LEU A 185 -9.91 10.30 10.01
C LEU A 185 -9.02 9.05 10.10
N GLN A 186 -8.95 8.54 11.34
CA GLN A 186 -8.62 7.17 11.71
C GLN A 186 -7.25 6.64 11.30
N SER A 187 -6.22 7.08 12.02
CA SER A 187 -5.23 6.12 12.51
C SER A 187 -5.47 5.95 14.01
N PRO A 188 -5.65 4.72 14.55
CA PRO A 188 -5.55 4.54 15.99
C PRO A 188 -4.16 4.97 16.40
N LYS A 189 -4.06 6.05 17.17
CA LYS A 189 -2.84 6.38 17.91
C LYS A 189 -2.44 5.13 18.72
N PRO A 190 -1.15 4.78 18.80
CA PRO A 190 -0.72 3.77 19.75
C PRO A 190 -0.98 4.35 21.14
N ASN A 191 -2.06 3.94 21.79
CA ASN A 191 -2.36 4.47 23.11
C ASN A 191 -1.46 3.76 24.14
N PRO A 192 -0.70 4.50 24.95
CA PRO A 192 -0.16 4.00 26.20
C PRO A 192 -1.33 3.50 27.05
N GLN A 193 -1.11 2.41 27.79
CA GLN A 193 -2.10 1.82 28.70
C GLN A 193 -2.85 2.90 29.50
N THR A 194 -4.16 3.05 29.28
CA THR A 194 -5.06 3.66 30.27
C THR A 194 -6.50 3.15 30.07
N LYS A 195 -7.15 2.92 31.21
CA LYS A 195 -8.43 2.21 31.47
C LYS A 195 -9.64 2.55 30.55
N PRO A 196 -10.66 1.67 30.51
CA PRO A 196 -11.79 1.77 29.60
C PRO A 196 -12.77 2.85 30.07
N THR A 197 -13.29 3.64 29.14
CA THR A 197 -14.52 4.42 29.34
C THR A 197 -15.33 4.44 28.05
N THR A 198 -16.63 4.30 28.25
CA THR A 198 -17.68 3.87 27.34
C THR A 198 -18.26 5.00 26.48
N SER A 199 -18.78 4.63 25.29
CA SER A 199 -19.73 5.32 24.36
C SER A 199 -19.20 6.48 23.48
N ALA A 200 -19.56 6.64 22.20
CA ALA A 200 -20.82 6.34 21.48
C ALA A 200 -20.62 6.10 19.93
N PRO A 201 -21.67 5.99 19.07
CA PRO A 201 -22.01 4.79 18.30
C PRO A 201 -21.75 4.91 16.78
N THR A 202 -21.13 3.88 16.18
CA THR A 202 -21.16 3.71 14.73
C THR A 202 -22.55 3.24 14.32
N ASN A 203 -23.31 4.09 13.61
CA ASN A 203 -24.69 3.83 13.21
C ASN A 203 -24.85 2.42 12.62
N THR A 204 -25.78 1.64 13.16
CA THR A 204 -26.13 0.28 12.74
C THR A 204 -26.33 0.18 11.22
N ALA A 205 -26.92 1.20 10.60
CA ALA A 205 -27.11 1.25 9.15
C ALA A 205 -25.79 1.22 8.37
N THR A 206 -24.77 1.94 8.83
CA THR A 206 -23.44 1.96 8.22
C THR A 206 -22.76 0.60 8.35
N ARG A 207 -22.85 -0.03 9.53
CA ARG A 207 -22.26 -1.35 9.79
C ARG A 207 -22.91 -2.44 8.92
N LEU A 208 -24.24 -2.39 8.76
CA LEU A 208 -24.97 -3.32 7.89
C LEU A 208 -24.65 -3.10 6.42
N SER A 209 -24.50 -1.85 5.98
CA SER A 209 -24.13 -1.51 4.60
C SER A 209 -22.75 -2.04 4.23
N THR A 210 -21.75 -1.85 5.10
CA THR A 210 -20.39 -2.38 4.89
C THR A 210 -20.39 -3.91 4.88
N LEU A 211 -21.13 -4.55 5.78
CA LEU A 211 -21.23 -6.01 5.81
C LEU A 211 -21.86 -6.58 4.53
N LYS A 212 -22.86 -5.89 3.97
CA LYS A 212 -23.49 -6.25 2.70
C LYS A 212 -22.53 -6.11 1.51
N ASP A 213 -21.77 -5.02 1.43
CA ASP A 213 -20.74 -4.84 0.38
C ASP A 213 -19.72 -5.98 0.40
N MET A 214 -19.25 -6.38 1.60
CA MET A 214 -18.30 -7.49 1.75
C MET A 214 -18.88 -8.83 1.27
N PHE A 215 -20.18 -9.08 1.49
CA PHE A 215 -20.84 -10.30 1.03
C PHE A 215 -21.06 -10.29 -0.48
N GLU A 216 -21.53 -9.18 -1.05
CA GLU A 216 -21.74 -9.05 -2.51
C GLU A 216 -20.44 -9.19 -3.31
N ARG A 217 -19.33 -8.72 -2.73
CA ARG A 217 -17.97 -8.87 -3.27
C ARG A 217 -17.36 -10.25 -3.00
N LYS A 218 -18.11 -11.18 -2.40
CA LYS A 218 -17.69 -12.55 -2.04
C LYS A 218 -16.44 -12.60 -1.15
N VAL A 219 -16.23 -11.57 -0.34
CA VAL A 219 -15.10 -11.48 0.61
C VAL A 219 -15.38 -12.32 1.86
N ILE A 220 -16.65 -12.49 2.21
CA ILE A 220 -17.12 -13.33 3.33
C ILE A 220 -18.14 -14.35 2.82
N THR A 221 -18.24 -15.46 3.53
CA THR A 221 -19.24 -16.50 3.22
C THR A 221 -20.65 -16.07 3.67
N LYS A 222 -21.67 -16.75 3.17
CA LYS A 222 -23.06 -16.51 3.58
C LYS A 222 -23.26 -16.75 5.09
N GLU A 223 -22.60 -17.75 5.66
CA GLU A 223 -22.68 -18.05 7.09
C GLU A 223 -22.02 -16.97 7.95
N GLU A 224 -20.85 -16.46 7.54
CA GLU A 224 -20.21 -15.32 8.22
C GLU A 224 -21.04 -14.03 8.11
N TYR A 225 -21.66 -13.80 6.96
CA TYR A 225 -22.55 -12.66 6.77
C TYR A 225 -23.72 -12.69 7.75
N GLU A 226 -24.44 -13.82 7.88
CA GLU A 226 -25.59 -13.94 8.78
C GLU A 226 -25.21 -13.92 10.26
N ASP A 227 -24.05 -14.48 10.64
CA ASP A 227 -23.54 -14.41 12.02
C ASP A 227 -23.21 -12.96 12.42
N ARG A 228 -22.46 -12.24 11.57
CA ARG A 228 -22.10 -10.83 11.84
C ARG A 228 -23.30 -9.91 11.77
N ARG A 229 -24.26 -10.18 10.88
CA ARG A 229 -25.52 -9.42 10.77
C ARG A 229 -26.36 -9.56 12.04
N ARG A 230 -26.50 -10.78 12.57
CA ARG A 230 -27.20 -11.01 13.85
C ARG A 230 -26.53 -10.28 15.00
N LYS A 231 -25.20 -10.39 15.15
CA LYS A 231 -24.45 -9.66 16.19
C LYS A 231 -24.61 -8.14 16.11
N ILE A 232 -24.78 -7.57 14.91
CA ILE A 232 -25.03 -6.14 14.74
C ILE A 232 -26.46 -5.76 15.15
N LEU A 233 -27.44 -6.64 14.91
CA LEU A 233 -28.85 -6.42 15.23
C LEU A 233 -29.18 -6.74 16.70
N ASP A 234 -28.47 -7.67 17.33
CA ASP A 234 -28.61 -8.01 18.76
C ASP A 234 -28.14 -6.88 19.70
N HIS A 235 -27.48 -5.86 19.16
CA HIS A 235 -27.06 -4.65 19.87
C HIS A 235 -28.01 -3.45 19.67
N LEU A 236 -29.21 -3.69 19.14
CA LEU A 236 -30.35 -2.77 19.13
C LEU A 236 -31.28 -3.07 20.31
#